data_AF-A0A2V7JH60-F1
#
_entry.id   AF-A0A2V7JH60-F1
#
_cell.length_a   1.000
_cell.length_b   1.000
_cell.length_c   1.000
_cell.angle_alpha   90.00
_cell.angle_beta   90.00
_cell.angle_gamma   90.00
#
_symmetry.space_group_name_H-M   'P 1'
#
loop_
_entity.id
_entity.type
_entity.pdbx_description
1 polymer ?
#
loop_
_entity_poly.entity_id
_entity_poly.type
_entity_poly.pdbx_seq_one_letter_code
_entity_poly.pdbx_strand_id
1 'polypeptide(L)'
;MRTHPDTREAREIAFWKAAYLLDPANQSGSLAAGIAGLDGYLSANPDGWYRNEATLLRRTAAVAAGVANIAKLAAAATDSSTGVKDTVIVGSKSRDEQIAALRDQLAASKAELAKVSAELDRIKKRLANPSN
;
A
#
# COMPACT_ATOMS: atom_id res chain seq x y z
N MET A 1 -38.73 -0.97 3.21
CA MET A 1 -37.90 -1.52 4.32
C MET A 1 -37.58 -0.39 5.27
N ARG A 2 -37.87 -0.51 6.56
CA ARG A 2 -37.44 0.47 7.57
C ARG A 2 -35.94 0.28 7.79
N THR A 3 -35.13 1.24 7.38
CA THR A 3 -33.72 1.30 7.74
C THR A 3 -33.63 1.97 9.11
N HIS A 4 -33.00 1.29 10.07
CA HIS A 4 -32.71 1.84 11.40
C HIS A 4 -31.21 2.12 11.49
N PRO A 5 -30.70 3.18 10.83
CA PRO A 5 -29.26 3.44 10.71
C PRO A 5 -28.56 3.72 12.04
N ASP A 6 -29.31 4.13 13.07
CA ASP A 6 -28.74 4.58 14.35
C ASP A 6 -28.67 3.46 15.41
N THR A 7 -29.11 2.25 15.08
CA THR A 7 -28.96 1.13 16.01
C THR A 7 -27.50 0.75 16.14
N ARG A 8 -27.15 0.21 17.31
CA ARG A 8 -25.81 -0.31 17.55
C ARG A 8 -25.48 -1.37 16.51
N GLU A 9 -26.41 -2.28 16.26
CA GLU A 9 -26.27 -3.36 15.29
C GLU A 9 -25.91 -2.81 13.92
N ALA A 10 -26.54 -1.72 13.46
CA ALA A 10 -26.24 -1.10 12.19
C ALA A 10 -24.80 -0.56 12.11
N ARG A 11 -24.28 0.02 13.20
CA ARG A 11 -22.88 0.49 13.28
C ARG A 11 -21.88 -0.66 13.24
N GLU A 12 -22.21 -1.81 13.81
CA GLU A 12 -21.33 -2.98 13.85
C GLU A 12 -21.33 -3.81 12.55
N ILE A 13 -22.27 -3.58 11.61
CA ILE A 13 -22.29 -4.27 10.30
C ILE A 13 -20.96 -4.08 9.56
N ALA A 14 -20.36 -2.88 9.64
CA ALA A 14 -19.10 -2.57 8.97
C ALA A 14 -17.96 -3.46 9.49
N PHE A 15 -17.91 -3.71 10.80
CA PHE A 15 -16.95 -4.62 11.41
C PHE A 15 -17.12 -6.04 10.88
N TRP A 16 -18.33 -6.60 10.91
CA TRP A 16 -18.58 -7.97 10.48
C TRP A 16 -18.31 -8.19 9.00
N LYS A 17 -18.67 -7.22 8.15
CA LYS A 17 -18.32 -7.25 6.72
C LYS A 17 -16.81 -7.28 6.50
N ALA A 18 -16.07 -6.44 7.22
CA ALA A 18 -14.62 -6.41 7.12
C ALA A 18 -13.98 -7.71 7.62
N ALA A 19 -14.47 -8.26 8.73
CA ALA A 19 -14.02 -9.56 9.24
C ALA A 19 -14.26 -10.70 8.24
N TYR A 20 -15.43 -10.72 7.59
CA TYR A 20 -15.75 -11.71 6.55
C TYR A 20 -14.86 -11.58 5.32
N LEU A 21 -14.42 -10.37 4.95
CA LEU A 21 -13.47 -10.15 3.86
C LEU A 21 -12.05 -10.65 4.18
N LEU A 22 -11.69 -10.75 5.47
CA LEU A 22 -10.41 -11.27 5.92
C LEU A 22 -10.37 -12.80 6.02
N ASP A 23 -11.52 -13.47 5.99
CA ASP A 23 -11.60 -14.92 6.11
C ASP A 23 -10.85 -15.61 4.95
N PRO A 24 -9.81 -16.41 5.21
CA PRO A 24 -9.13 -17.17 4.16
C PRO A 24 -10.04 -18.16 3.42
N ALA A 25 -11.15 -18.59 4.03
CA ALA A 25 -12.14 -19.43 3.36
C ALA A 25 -13.05 -18.64 2.41
N ASN A 26 -13.09 -17.31 2.52
CA ASN A 26 -13.82 -16.45 1.60
C ASN A 26 -13.03 -16.21 0.31
N GLN A 27 -13.37 -16.96 -0.73
CA GLN A 27 -12.72 -16.87 -2.05
C GLN A 27 -12.91 -15.50 -2.75
N SER A 28 -13.94 -14.75 -2.38
CA SER A 28 -14.19 -13.40 -2.89
C SER A 28 -13.62 -12.31 -1.98
N GLY A 29 -13.07 -12.71 -0.82
CA GLY A 29 -12.43 -11.83 0.14
C GLY A 29 -11.01 -11.45 -0.27
N SER A 30 -10.49 -10.40 0.35
CA SER A 30 -9.06 -10.08 0.24
C SER A 30 -8.59 -9.38 1.50
N LEU A 31 -7.33 -9.64 1.87
CA LEU A 31 -6.70 -9.00 3.03
C LEU A 31 -6.71 -7.48 2.90
N ALA A 32 -6.47 -6.94 1.70
CA ALA A 32 -6.48 -5.50 1.46
C ALA A 32 -7.86 -4.88 1.68
N ALA A 33 -8.92 -5.50 1.15
CA ALA A 33 -10.29 -5.00 1.33
C ALA A 33 -10.76 -5.11 2.80
N GLY A 34 -10.41 -6.20 3.48
CA GLY A 34 -10.71 -6.36 4.90
C GLY A 34 -9.99 -5.35 5.78
N ILE A 35 -8.70 -5.06 5.52
CA ILE A 35 -7.96 -4.00 6.23
C ILE A 35 -8.63 -2.64 6.01
N ALA A 36 -8.97 -2.28 4.77
CA ALA A 36 -9.64 -1.02 4.47
C ALA A 36 -11.01 -0.91 5.18
N GLY A 37 -11.77 -2.01 5.23
CA GLY A 37 -13.03 -2.08 5.96
C GLY A 37 -12.86 -1.87 7.47
N LEU A 38 -11.83 -2.47 8.07
CA LEU A 38 -11.52 -2.28 9.49
C LEU A 38 -11.04 -0.86 9.79
N ASP A 39 -10.23 -0.26 8.94
CA ASP A 39 -9.82 1.15 9.06
C ASP A 39 -11.05 2.10 8.99
N GLY A 40 -12.01 1.79 8.11
CA GLY A 40 -13.30 2.49 8.05
C GLY A 40 -14.13 2.34 9.33
N TYR A 41 -14.20 1.13 9.89
CA TYR A 41 -14.91 0.89 11.15
C TYR A 41 -14.25 1.62 12.33
N LEU A 42 -12.91 1.56 12.45
CA LEU A 42 -12.15 2.17 13.54
C LEU A 42 -12.17 3.70 13.52
N SER A 43 -12.31 4.30 12.34
CA SER A 43 -12.43 5.75 12.17
C SER A 43 -13.85 6.25 12.42
N ALA A 44 -14.88 5.52 11.95
CA ALA A 44 -16.27 5.88 12.17
C ALA A 44 -16.75 5.61 13.61
N ASN A 45 -16.16 4.63 14.31
CA ASN A 45 -16.56 4.20 15.64
C ASN A 45 -15.36 4.20 16.61
N PRO A 46 -14.90 5.38 17.08
CA PRO A 46 -13.74 5.49 17.96
C PRO A 46 -13.95 4.77 19.31
N ASP A 47 -15.18 4.65 19.77
CA ASP A 47 -15.58 3.90 20.98
C ASP A 47 -16.43 2.65 20.63
N GLY A 48 -16.29 2.16 19.40
CA GLY A 48 -17.05 1.00 18.91
C GLY A 48 -16.79 -0.25 19.74
N TRP A 49 -17.81 -1.11 19.87
CA TRP A 49 -17.74 -2.27 20.76
C TRP A 49 -16.61 -3.24 20.39
N TYR A 50 -16.43 -3.47 19.08
CA TYR A 50 -15.41 -4.37 18.55
C TYR A 50 -14.09 -3.66 18.22
N ARG A 51 -13.78 -2.51 18.85
CA ARG A 51 -12.57 -1.75 18.52
C ARG A 51 -11.29 -2.54 18.75
N ASN A 52 -11.24 -3.28 19.86
CA ASN A 52 -10.05 -4.07 20.22
C ASN A 52 -9.85 -5.22 19.22
N GLU A 53 -10.93 -5.91 18.88
CA GLU A 53 -10.98 -6.99 17.90
C GLU A 53 -10.62 -6.46 16.50
N ALA A 54 -11.16 -5.32 16.10
CA ALA A 54 -10.84 -4.67 14.83
C ALA A 54 -9.36 -4.27 14.75
N THR A 55 -8.80 -3.73 15.83
CA THR A 55 -7.37 -3.37 15.89
C THR A 55 -6.49 -4.62 15.78
N LEU A 56 -6.85 -5.70 16.48
CA LEU A 56 -6.16 -6.98 16.44
C LEU A 56 -6.20 -7.57 15.02
N LEU A 57 -7.40 -7.72 14.45
CA LEU A 57 -7.60 -8.26 13.11
C LEU A 57 -6.87 -7.45 12.04
N ARG A 58 -6.88 -6.11 12.13
CA ARG A 58 -6.18 -5.23 11.19
C ARG A 58 -4.67 -5.45 11.24
N ARG A 59 -4.07 -5.57 12.43
CA ARG A 59 -2.63 -5.87 12.59
C ARG A 59 -2.29 -7.25 12.04
N THR A 60 -3.08 -8.26 12.38
CA THR A 60 -2.88 -9.64 11.88
C THR A 60 -3.00 -9.72 10.36
N ALA A 61 -4.01 -9.07 9.78
CA ALA A 61 -4.20 -9.01 8.34
C ALA A 61 -3.04 -8.29 7.63
N ALA A 62 -2.51 -7.22 8.22
CA ALA A 62 -1.34 -6.51 7.66
C ALA A 62 -0.09 -7.41 7.62
N VAL A 63 0.14 -8.21 8.67
CA VAL A 63 1.23 -9.20 8.70
C VAL A 63 1.00 -10.27 7.63
N ALA A 64 -0.20 -10.84 7.56
CA ALA A 64 -0.55 -11.85 6.55
C ALA A 64 -0.37 -11.32 5.12
N ALA A 65 -0.77 -10.07 4.85
CA ALA A 65 -0.58 -9.42 3.55
C ALA A 65 0.91 -9.24 3.23
N GLY A 66 1.73 -8.87 4.22
CA GLY A 66 3.18 -8.79 4.08
C GLY A 66 3.79 -10.14 3.69
N VAL A 67 3.41 -11.22 4.37
CA VAL A 67 3.89 -12.58 4.06
C VAL A 67 3.48 -13.02 2.65
N ALA A 68 2.22 -12.80 2.26
CA ALA A 68 1.72 -13.13 0.92
C ALA A 68 2.48 -12.37 -0.18
N ASN A 69 2.80 -11.10 0.04
CA ASN A 69 3.57 -10.29 -0.91
C ASN A 69 5.02 -10.77 -1.04
N ILE A 70 5.68 -11.14 0.07
CA ILE A 70 7.04 -11.70 0.04
C ILE A 70 7.05 -13.01 -0.74
N ALA A 71 6.08 -13.89 -0.50
CA ALA A 71 5.95 -15.16 -1.23
C ALA A 71 5.76 -14.92 -2.74
N LYS A 72 4.92 -13.94 -3.12
CA LYS A 72 4.70 -13.57 -4.52
C LYS A 72 5.98 -13.03 -5.18
N LEU A 73 6.75 -12.19 -4.48
CA LEU A 73 8.02 -11.66 -4.98
C LEU A 73 9.07 -12.77 -5.15
N ALA A 74 9.13 -13.73 -4.22
CA ALA A 74 10.02 -14.88 -4.32
C ALA A 74 9.65 -15.81 -5.49
N ALA A 75 8.35 -16.04 -5.73
CA ALA A 75 7.88 -16.82 -6.87
C ALA A 75 8.21 -16.12 -8.21
N ALA A 76 7.97 -14.81 -8.31
CA ALA A 76 8.31 -14.04 -9.51
C ALA A 76 9.82 -14.01 -9.82
N ALA A 77 10.67 -13.98 -8.78
CA ALA A 77 12.12 -14.09 -8.94
C ALA A 77 12.57 -15.47 -9.45
N THR A 78 11.80 -16.52 -9.18
CA THR A 78 12.10 -17.89 -9.61
C THR A 78 11.68 -18.12 -11.07
N ASP A 79 10.50 -17.63 -11.48
CA ASP A 79 10.02 -17.69 -12.87
C ASP A 79 10.87 -16.85 -13.84
N SER A 80 11.56 -15.84 -13.33
CA SER A 80 12.52 -15.03 -14.11
C SER A 80 13.79 -15.81 -14.51
N SER A 81 14.02 -17.02 -13.96
CA SER A 81 15.22 -17.83 -14.24
C SER A 81 15.02 -18.94 -15.28
N THR A 82 13.78 -19.21 -15.71
CA THR A 82 13.43 -20.33 -16.61
C THR A 82 12.85 -19.92 -17.96
N GLY A 83 12.90 -18.63 -18.30
CA GLY A 83 12.44 -18.07 -19.57
C GLY A 83 13.53 -17.83 -20.62
N VAL A 84 14.48 -18.76 -20.83
CA VAL A 84 15.32 -18.74 -22.05
C VAL A 84 14.54 -19.45 -23.16
N LYS A 85 13.67 -18.71 -23.85
CA LYS A 85 13.24 -19.01 -25.21
C LYS A 85 13.16 -17.72 -26.02
N ASP A 86 14.31 -17.40 -26.60
CA ASP A 86 14.47 -17.09 -28.02
C ASP A 86 13.26 -16.40 -28.70
N THR A 87 13.25 -15.06 -28.70
CA THR A 87 13.15 -14.23 -29.93
C THR A 87 13.07 -12.73 -29.57
N VAL A 88 13.73 -11.93 -30.41
CA VAL A 88 13.87 -10.46 -30.42
C VAL A 88 15.08 -9.89 -29.66
N ILE A 89 16.12 -9.74 -30.47
CA ILE A 89 17.35 -8.96 -30.31
C ILE A 89 17.02 -7.51 -29.90
N VAL A 90 17.36 -7.12 -28.66
CA VAL A 90 17.99 -5.82 -28.37
C VAL A 90 18.99 -6.02 -27.24
N GLY A 91 20.27 -6.11 -27.61
CA GLY A 91 21.44 -5.76 -26.81
C GLY A 91 21.47 -6.23 -25.36
N SER A 92 22.15 -7.35 -25.13
CA SER A 92 22.76 -7.71 -23.84
C SER A 92 23.66 -6.59 -23.31
N LYS A 93 23.06 -5.59 -22.66
CA LYS A 93 23.78 -4.71 -21.74
C LYS A 93 24.15 -5.55 -20.53
N SER A 94 25.45 -5.73 -20.33
CA SER A 94 26.01 -6.43 -19.17
C SER A 94 25.26 -5.98 -17.90
N ARG A 95 25.07 -6.89 -16.94
CA ARG A 95 24.44 -6.57 -15.64
C ARG A 95 25.04 -5.29 -15.02
N ASP A 96 26.32 -5.04 -15.28
CA ASP A 96 27.05 -3.85 -14.84
C ASP A 96 26.57 -2.56 -15.52
N GLU A 97 26.20 -2.59 -16.79
CA GLU A 97 25.64 -1.44 -17.52
C GLU A 97 24.22 -1.12 -17.04
N GLN A 98 23.44 -2.13 -16.66
CA GLN A 98 22.12 -1.93 -16.06
C GLN A 98 22.24 -1.32 -14.66
N ILE A 99 23.22 -1.78 -13.86
CA ILE A 99 23.52 -1.19 -12.54
C ILE A 99 24.00 0.25 -12.70
N ALA A 100 24.84 0.54 -13.69
CA ALA A 100 25.26 1.91 -14.00
C ALA A 100 24.08 2.80 -14.39
N ALA A 101 23.21 2.34 -15.30
CA ALA A 101 22.03 3.09 -15.72
C ALA A 101 21.05 3.36 -14.56
N LEU A 102 20.82 2.39 -13.67
CA LEU A 102 19.99 2.58 -12.49
C LEU A 102 20.62 3.57 -11.49
N ARG A 103 21.94 3.55 -11.33
CA ARG A 103 22.66 4.53 -10.51
C ARG A 103 22.56 5.94 -11.08
N ASP A 104 22.67 6.08 -12.39
CA ASP A 104 22.53 7.37 -13.07
C ASP A 104 21.10 7.92 -12.95
N GLN A 105 20.09 7.07 -13.09
CA GLN A 105 18.69 7.45 -12.86
C GLN A 105 18.44 7.87 -11.40
N LEU A 106 19.05 7.16 -10.45
CA LEU A 106 18.94 7.47 -9.02
C LEU A 106 19.65 8.79 -8.68
N ALA A 107 20.78 9.08 -9.31
CA ALA A 107 21.47 10.37 -9.19
C ALA A 107 20.65 11.51 -9.79
N ALA A 108 20.06 11.31 -10.97
CA ALA A 108 19.19 12.30 -11.62
C ALA A 108 17.95 12.61 -10.76
N SER A 109 17.27 11.59 -10.24
CA SER A 109 16.10 11.76 -9.36
C SER A 109 16.46 12.48 -8.06
N LYS A 110 17.62 12.17 -7.46
CA LYS A 110 18.11 12.90 -6.27
C LYS A 110 18.40 14.37 -6.57
N ALA A 111 18.99 14.69 -7.71
CA ALA A 111 19.25 16.07 -8.11
C ALA A 111 17.94 16.85 -8.33
N GLU A 112 16.93 16.21 -8.93
CA GLU A 112 15.61 16.80 -9.11
C GLU A 112 14.91 17.06 -7.77
N LEU A 113 14.96 16.11 -6.83
CA LEU A 113 14.44 16.30 -5.47
C LEU A 113 15.16 17.42 -4.72
N ALA A 114 16.48 17.53 -4.85
CA ALA A 114 17.23 18.63 -4.24
C ALA A 114 16.82 19.99 -4.83
N LYS A 115 16.61 20.06 -6.15
CA LYS A 115 16.11 21.26 -6.82
C LYS A 115 14.72 21.64 -6.34
N VAL A 116 13.79 20.69 -6.31
CA VAL A 116 12.41 20.91 -5.82
C VAL A 116 12.42 21.32 -4.35
N SER A 117 13.26 20.70 -3.52
CA SER A 117 13.40 21.09 -2.11
C SER A 117 13.89 22.54 -1.97
N ALA A 118 14.88 22.96 -2.76
CA ALA A 118 15.38 24.33 -2.75
C ALA A 118 14.32 25.33 -3.24
N GLU A 119 13.52 24.96 -4.24
CA GLU A 119 12.40 25.77 -4.70
C GLU A 119 11.31 25.91 -3.62
N LEU A 120 10.98 24.83 -2.91
CA LEU A 120 10.06 24.86 -1.78
C LEU A 120 10.56 25.79 -0.67
N ASP A 121 11.84 25.75 -0.33
CA ASP A 121 12.41 26.63 0.70
C ASP A 121 12.42 28.09 0.26
N ARG A 122 12.62 28.37 -1.04
CA ARG A 122 12.50 29.71 -1.61
C ARG A 122 11.06 30.23 -1.56
N ILE A 123 10.08 29.39 -1.89
CA ILE A 123 8.65 29.72 -1.79
C ILE A 123 8.28 29.97 -0.33
N LYS A 124 8.70 29.09 0.59
CA LYS A 124 8.49 29.28 2.03
C LYS A 124 9.07 30.61 2.51
N LYS A 125 10.28 30.98 2.08
CA LYS A 125 10.91 32.26 2.44
C LYS A 125 10.16 33.46 1.88
N ARG A 126 9.62 33.38 0.66
CA ARG A 126 8.76 34.42 0.07
C ARG A 126 7.41 34.53 0.79
N LEU A 127 6.86 33.41 1.26
CA LEU A 127 5.60 33.39 2.00
C LEU A 127 5.78 33.92 3.43
N ALA A 128 6.92 33.66 4.07
CA ALA A 128 7.26 34.15 5.41
C ALA A 128 7.60 35.65 5.43
N ASN A 129 8.08 36.22 4.31
CA ASN A 129 8.24 37.66 4.11
C ASN A 129 7.34 38.14 2.96
N PRO A 130 6.02 38.27 3.16
CA PRO A 130 5.16 38.90 2.18
C PRO A 130 5.53 40.39 2.15
N SER A 131 6.16 40.85 1.06
CA SER A 131 6.41 42.27 0.83
C SER A 131 5.06 43.00 0.78
N ASN A 132 4.78 43.85 1.77
CA ASN A 132 3.92 45.03 1.62
C ASN A 132 4.74 46.14 0.94
#